data_AF-A0A091JPN3-F1
#
_entry.id   AF-A0A091JPN3-F1
#
_cell.length_a   1.000
_cell.length_b   1.000
_cell.length_c   1.000
_cell.angle_alpha   90.00
_cell.angle_beta   90.00
_cell.angle_gamma   90.00
#
_symmetry.space_group_name_H-M   'P 1'
#
loop_
_entity.id
_entity.type
_entity.pdbx_description
1 polymer ?
#
loop_
_entity_poly.entity_id
_entity_poly.type
_entity_poly.pdbx_seq_one_letter_code
_entity_poly.pdbx_strand_id
1 'polypeptide(L)'
;QKQQMSNSSSITEFFLLAFAGTRELQLLHFWLFLGIYLAALLGNGLIITAIACDHHLHTTMYFFLLNLSLLDLGSVSTTIPKNMANSLWDSRAISCWGCDAQVFLFVSFISAEYYILTIMAYDRYMAICKPLHYGTLLGSRACVHMAAAA
;
A
#
# COMPACT_ATOMS: atom_id res chain seq x y z
N GLN A 1 5.59 55.97 -27.22
CA GLN A 1 5.37 54.80 -28.09
C GLN A 1 4.70 53.72 -27.25
N LYS A 2 3.49 53.30 -27.63
CA LYS A 2 2.70 52.25 -26.97
C LYS A 2 3.31 50.88 -27.26
N GLN A 3 3.36 49.99 -26.27
CA GLN A 3 3.29 48.52 -26.42
C GLN A 3 2.81 47.97 -25.06
N GLN A 4 1.50 47.99 -24.82
CA GLN A 4 0.58 46.88 -25.10
C GLN A 4 0.76 45.73 -24.08
N MET A 5 0.18 45.90 -22.89
CA MET A 5 -0.28 44.77 -22.08
C MET A 5 -1.35 44.05 -22.90
N SER A 6 -1.09 42.79 -23.27
CA SER A 6 -2.08 41.96 -23.94
C SER A 6 -2.35 40.72 -23.07
N ASN A 7 -3.50 40.77 -22.39
CA ASN A 7 -4.43 39.67 -22.13
C ASN A 7 -3.84 38.29 -21.76
N SER A 8 -3.28 38.17 -20.56
CA SER A 8 -3.08 36.85 -19.90
C SER A 8 -4.32 36.36 -19.13
N SER A 9 -5.55 36.75 -19.52
CA SER A 9 -6.76 36.29 -18.80
C SER A 9 -7.43 35.06 -19.43
N SER A 10 -7.21 34.75 -20.71
CA SER A 10 -7.92 33.62 -21.36
C SER A 10 -7.31 32.25 -21.06
N ILE A 11 -5.99 32.17 -20.85
CA ILE A 11 -5.30 30.92 -20.49
C ILE A 11 -5.69 30.52 -19.06
N THR A 12 -5.82 31.49 -18.16
CA THR A 12 -6.16 31.27 -16.75
C THR A 12 -7.61 30.83 -16.57
N GLU A 13 -8.56 31.36 -17.35
CA GLU A 13 -9.96 30.92 -17.32
C GLU A 13 -10.15 29.50 -17.87
N PHE A 14 -9.46 29.13 -18.95
CA PHE A 14 -9.56 27.77 -19.51
C PHE A 14 -8.87 26.74 -18.59
N PHE A 15 -7.76 27.13 -17.96
CA PHE A 15 -7.12 26.31 -16.94
C PHE A 15 -7.99 26.21 -15.68
N LEU A 16 -8.64 27.30 -15.24
CA LEU A 16 -9.57 27.29 -14.09
C LEU A 16 -10.85 26.50 -14.36
N LEU A 17 -11.37 26.45 -15.59
CA LEU A 17 -12.55 25.66 -15.93
C LEU A 17 -12.20 24.17 -16.03
N ALA A 18 -11.03 23.83 -16.60
CA ALA A 18 -10.47 22.49 -16.50
C ALA A 18 -10.18 22.12 -15.03
N PHE A 19 -9.75 23.09 -14.21
CA PHE A 19 -9.47 22.89 -12.80
C PHE A 19 -10.72 22.85 -11.91
N ALA A 20 -11.80 23.51 -12.30
CA ALA A 20 -13.10 23.43 -11.65
C ALA A 20 -13.74 22.06 -11.88
N GLY A 21 -13.55 21.49 -13.09
CA GLY A 21 -13.81 20.08 -13.37
C GLY A 21 -12.83 19.13 -12.65
N THR A 22 -11.55 19.50 -12.51
CA THR A 22 -10.59 18.69 -11.73
C THR A 22 -10.83 18.77 -10.24
N ARG A 23 -11.42 19.83 -9.68
CA ARG A 23 -11.65 19.94 -8.23
C ARG A 23 -12.68 18.92 -7.75
N GLU A 24 -13.75 18.73 -8.50
CA GLU A 24 -14.71 17.63 -8.29
C GLU A 24 -14.03 16.26 -8.45
N LEU A 25 -13.21 16.09 -9.50
CA LEU A 25 -12.46 14.86 -9.74
C LEU A 25 -11.41 14.56 -8.65
N GLN A 26 -10.79 15.59 -8.10
CA GLN A 26 -9.75 15.56 -7.06
C GLN A 26 -10.38 15.29 -5.69
N LEU A 27 -11.55 15.85 -5.43
CA LEU A 27 -12.40 15.46 -4.29
C LEU A 27 -12.83 14.00 -4.41
N LEU A 28 -13.24 13.55 -5.60
CA LEU A 28 -13.62 12.16 -5.83
C LEU A 28 -12.42 11.21 -5.62
N HIS A 29 -11.24 11.54 -6.14
CA HIS A 29 -10.00 10.81 -5.86
C HIS A 29 -9.67 10.80 -4.37
N PHE A 30 -9.82 11.93 -3.68
CA PHE A 30 -9.60 12.03 -2.24
C PHE A 30 -10.52 11.07 -1.47
N TRP A 31 -11.83 11.09 -1.75
CA TRP A 31 -12.80 10.20 -1.13
C TRP A 31 -12.56 8.73 -1.47
N LEU A 32 -12.17 8.43 -2.71
CA LEU A 32 -11.81 7.08 -3.15
C LEU A 32 -10.59 6.55 -2.39
N PHE A 33 -9.50 7.33 -2.35
CA PHE A 33 -8.28 6.97 -1.62
C PHE A 33 -8.53 6.85 -0.11
N LEU A 34 -9.34 7.75 0.46
CA LEU A 34 -9.74 7.68 1.87
C LEU A 34 -10.57 6.41 2.16
N GLY A 35 -11.48 6.05 1.26
CA GLY A 35 -12.27 4.83 1.36
C GLY A 35 -11.40 3.58 1.31
N ILE A 36 -10.46 3.52 0.35
CA ILE A 36 -9.48 2.43 0.22
C ILE A 36 -8.60 2.35 1.48
N TYR A 37 -8.13 3.48 1.98
CA TYR A 37 -7.34 3.56 3.22
C TYR A 37 -8.09 2.97 4.41
N LEU A 38 -9.32 3.42 4.65
CA LEU A 38 -10.15 2.95 5.76
C LEU A 38 -10.48 1.47 5.62
N ALA A 39 -10.82 1.02 4.40
CA ALA A 39 -11.11 -0.38 4.12
C ALA A 39 -9.89 -1.27 4.36
N ALA A 40 -8.70 -0.86 3.91
CA ALA A 40 -7.45 -1.57 4.16
C ALA A 40 -7.10 -1.58 5.66
N LEU A 41 -7.25 -0.44 6.35
CA LEU A 41 -7.00 -0.35 7.79
C LEU A 41 -7.92 -1.29 8.59
N LEU A 42 -9.21 -1.27 8.27
CA LEU A 42 -10.21 -2.16 8.88
C LEU A 42 -9.95 -3.62 8.54
N GLY A 43 -9.72 -3.93 7.26
CA GLY A 43 -9.49 -5.30 6.79
C GLY A 43 -8.28 -5.94 7.45
N ASN A 44 -7.12 -5.28 7.38
CA ASN A 44 -5.89 -5.79 8.00
C ASN A 44 -5.95 -5.77 9.53
N GLY A 45 -6.58 -4.76 10.12
CA GLY A 45 -6.81 -4.71 11.57
C GLY A 45 -7.68 -5.87 12.06
N LEU A 46 -8.74 -6.23 11.32
CA LEU A 46 -9.57 -7.38 11.60
C LEU A 46 -8.82 -8.70 11.44
N ILE A 47 -7.96 -8.84 10.42
CA ILE A 47 -7.11 -10.03 10.25
C ILE A 47 -6.17 -10.18 11.46
N ILE A 48 -5.47 -9.12 11.87
CA ILE A 48 -4.57 -9.14 13.02
C ILE A 48 -5.34 -9.49 14.31
N THR A 49 -6.52 -8.90 14.50
CA THR A 49 -7.36 -9.14 15.67
C THR A 49 -7.89 -10.57 15.70
N ALA A 50 -8.34 -11.10 14.56
CA ALA A 50 -8.78 -12.49 14.44
C ALA A 50 -7.66 -13.48 14.78
N ILE A 51 -6.43 -13.20 14.32
CA ILE A 51 -5.25 -13.98 14.67
C ILE A 51 -4.93 -13.90 16.17
N ALA A 52 -5.04 -12.71 16.76
CA ALA A 52 -4.77 -12.50 18.18
C ALA A 52 -5.82 -13.15 19.10
N CYS A 53 -7.09 -13.20 18.66
CA CYS A 53 -8.18 -13.79 19.42
C CYS A 53 -8.21 -15.32 19.33
N ASP A 54 -7.70 -15.92 18.25
CA ASP A 54 -7.78 -17.36 18.04
C ASP A 54 -6.44 -18.06 18.31
N HIS A 55 -6.25 -18.47 19.57
CA HIS A 55 -5.02 -19.11 20.03
C HIS A 55 -4.82 -20.54 19.48
N HIS A 56 -5.88 -21.17 18.95
CA HIS A 56 -5.90 -22.58 18.53
C HIS A 56 -5.50 -22.78 17.06
N LEU A 57 -5.30 -21.69 16.33
CA LEU A 57 -4.99 -21.63 14.90
C LEU A 57 -3.50 -21.40 14.61
N HIS A 58 -2.59 -21.74 15.52
CA HIS A 58 -1.13 -21.56 15.32
C HIS A 58 -0.55 -22.47 14.20
N THR A 59 -0.75 -22.07 12.96
CA THR A 59 -0.10 -22.61 11.77
C THR A 59 0.72 -21.52 11.10
N THR A 60 1.85 -21.92 10.50
CA THR A 60 2.81 -21.10 9.74
C THR A 60 2.14 -20.04 8.84
N MET A 61 1.00 -20.39 8.23
CA MET A 61 0.18 -19.48 7.43
C MET A 61 -0.26 -18.19 8.16
N TYR A 62 -0.64 -18.27 9.44
CA TYR A 62 -1.10 -17.08 10.19
C TYR A 62 0.04 -16.13 10.55
N PHE A 63 1.25 -16.64 10.74
CA PHE A 63 2.43 -15.80 10.90
C PHE A 63 2.71 -15.02 9.61
N PHE A 64 2.61 -15.66 8.45
CA PHE A 64 2.75 -14.97 7.16
C PHE A 64 1.61 -13.97 6.89
N LEU A 65 0.37 -14.31 7.24
CA LEU A 65 -0.77 -13.40 7.16
C LEU A 65 -0.57 -12.15 8.04
N LEU A 66 -0.03 -12.32 9.25
CA LEU A 66 0.26 -11.19 10.12
C LEU A 66 1.34 -10.28 9.54
N ASN A 67 2.42 -10.85 8.98
CA ASN A 67 3.44 -10.06 8.27
C ASN A 67 2.88 -9.36 7.03
N LEU A 68 2.02 -10.03 6.26
CA LEU A 68 1.35 -9.47 5.10
C LEU A 68 0.46 -8.28 5.49
N SER A 69 -0.34 -8.42 6.55
CA SER A 69 -1.20 -7.34 7.05
C SER A 69 -0.41 -6.15 7.60
N LEU A 70 0.75 -6.39 8.24
CA LEU A 70 1.64 -5.30 8.68
C LEU A 70 2.28 -4.57 7.49
N LEU A 71 2.68 -5.30 6.44
CA LEU A 71 3.23 -4.71 5.22
C LEU A 71 2.17 -3.89 4.47
N ASP A 72 0.94 -4.39 4.34
CA ASP A 72 -0.13 -3.65 3.67
C ASP A 72 -0.47 -2.37 4.44
N LEU A 73 -0.55 -2.43 5.77
CA LEU A 73 -0.71 -1.23 6.62
C LEU A 73 0.43 -0.23 6.42
N GLY A 74 1.68 -0.70 6.32
CA GLY A 74 2.85 0.15 6.06
C GLY A 74 2.84 0.79 4.66
N SER A 75 2.50 0.00 3.64
CA SER A 75 2.39 0.43 2.24
C SER A 75 1.30 1.50 2.06
N VAL A 76 0.13 1.25 2.64
CA VAL A 76 -1.02 2.16 2.62
C VAL A 76 -0.73 3.45 3.41
N SER A 77 -0.09 3.35 4.57
CA SER A 77 0.29 4.50 5.41
C SER A 77 1.37 5.39 4.79
N THR A 78 2.27 4.83 3.96
CA THR A 78 3.31 5.63 3.28
C THR A 78 2.82 6.25 1.98
N THR A 79 1.92 5.58 1.26
CA THR A 79 1.47 6.01 -0.07
C THR A 79 0.29 6.98 -0.01
N ILE A 80 -0.73 6.69 0.83
CA ILE A 80 -2.01 7.40 0.78
C ILE A 80 -1.97 8.80 1.42
N PRO A 81 -1.41 9.02 2.62
CA PRO A 81 -1.37 10.35 3.25
C PRO A 81 -0.62 11.38 2.40
N LYS A 82 0.39 10.93 1.66
CA LYS A 82 1.20 11.80 0.79
C LYS A 82 0.47 12.16 -0.50
N ASN A 83 -0.26 11.21 -1.10
CA ASN A 83 -1.15 11.48 -2.23
C ASN A 83 -2.33 12.40 -1.83
N MET A 84 -2.90 12.20 -0.65
CA MET A 84 -3.96 13.05 -0.09
C MET A 84 -3.46 14.47 0.23
N ALA A 85 -2.29 14.61 0.84
CA ALA A 85 -1.68 15.91 1.11
C ALA A 85 -1.35 16.68 -0.18
N ASN A 86 -0.83 15.99 -1.20
CA ASN A 86 -0.55 16.57 -2.51
C ASN A 86 -1.85 17.02 -3.23
N SER A 87 -2.94 16.28 -3.03
CA SER A 87 -4.27 16.61 -3.54
C SER A 87 -4.98 17.72 -2.76
N LEU A 88 -4.62 18.01 -1.50
CA LEU A 88 -5.27 19.04 -0.69
C LEU A 88 -4.59 20.40 -0.79
N TRP A 89 -3.27 20.43 -0.94
CA TRP A 89 -2.49 21.66 -0.82
C TRP A 89 -2.12 22.30 -2.16
N ASP A 90 -2.46 21.67 -3.30
CA ASP A 90 -2.05 22.06 -4.66
C ASP A 90 -0.52 22.34 -4.81
N SER A 91 0.24 21.85 -3.84
CA SER A 91 1.67 22.06 -3.70
C SER A 91 2.38 20.90 -4.35
N ARG A 92 2.69 21.04 -5.64
CA ARG A 92 3.50 20.10 -6.43
C ARG A 92 4.96 19.96 -5.96
N ALA A 93 5.29 20.36 -4.73
CA ALA A 93 6.65 20.39 -4.22
C ALA A 93 6.99 19.11 -3.44
N ILE A 94 6.83 17.93 -4.07
CA ILE A 94 7.60 16.76 -3.62
C ILE A 94 9.02 16.94 -4.15
N SER A 95 9.99 17.03 -3.25
CA SER A 95 11.42 17.01 -3.62
C SER A 95 11.72 15.77 -4.45
N CYS A 96 12.56 15.88 -5.48
CA CYS A 96 12.95 14.74 -6.34
C CYS A 96 13.40 13.54 -5.50
N TRP A 97 14.17 13.78 -4.44
CA TRP A 97 14.59 12.78 -3.45
C TRP A 97 13.44 12.12 -2.68
N GLY A 98 12.40 12.90 -2.38
CA GLY A 98 11.19 12.42 -1.69
C GLY A 98 10.23 11.64 -2.59
N CYS A 99 10.29 11.87 -3.91
CA CYS A 99 9.58 11.06 -4.91
C CYS A 99 10.33 9.74 -5.14
N ASP A 100 11.65 9.81 -5.31
CA ASP A 100 12.51 8.65 -5.51
C ASP A 100 12.42 7.67 -4.33
N ALA A 101 12.52 8.18 -3.09
CA ALA A 101 12.34 7.37 -1.89
C ALA A 101 10.93 6.73 -1.79
N GLN A 102 9.89 7.43 -2.27
CA GLN A 102 8.52 6.91 -2.25
C GLN A 102 8.32 5.77 -3.27
N VAL A 103 8.83 5.94 -4.49
CA VAL A 103 8.79 4.89 -5.51
C VAL A 103 9.62 3.68 -5.07
N PHE A 104 10.80 3.92 -4.50
CA PHE A 104 11.66 2.86 -3.96
C PHE A 104 10.95 2.06 -2.87
N LEU A 105 10.34 2.73 -1.88
CA LEU A 105 9.58 2.08 -0.83
C LEU A 105 8.39 1.29 -1.38
N PHE A 106 7.64 1.87 -2.32
CA PHE A 106 6.49 1.20 -2.93
C PHE A 106 6.89 -0.09 -3.67
N VAL A 107 7.95 -0.05 -4.48
CA VAL A 107 8.48 -1.24 -5.17
C VAL A 107 8.96 -2.28 -4.18
N SER A 108 9.59 -1.85 -3.09
CA SER A 108 10.07 -2.74 -2.02
C SER A 108 8.91 -3.42 -1.30
N PHE A 109 7.84 -2.69 -0.95
CA PHE A 109 6.65 -3.25 -0.33
C PHE A 109 5.94 -4.26 -1.23
N ILE A 110 5.72 -3.93 -2.50
CA ILE A 110 5.14 -4.88 -3.48
C ILE A 110 5.99 -6.14 -3.59
N SER A 111 7.32 -5.99 -3.64
CA SER A 111 8.22 -7.14 -3.73
C SER A 111 8.09 -8.05 -2.51
N ALA A 112 8.07 -7.46 -1.30
CA ALA A 112 7.89 -8.20 -0.05
C ALA A 112 6.52 -8.92 0.02
N GLU A 113 5.44 -8.24 -0.39
CA GLU A 113 4.10 -8.85 -0.50
C GLU A 113 4.10 -10.05 -1.45
N TYR A 114 4.73 -9.92 -2.63
CA TYR A 114 4.87 -11.02 -3.59
C TYR A 114 5.65 -12.20 -3.01
N TYR A 115 6.75 -11.94 -2.29
CA TYR A 115 7.51 -13.01 -1.65
C TYR A 115 6.70 -13.74 -0.59
N ILE A 116 5.97 -13.01 0.27
CA ILE A 116 5.12 -13.62 1.30
C ILE A 116 3.99 -14.43 0.68
N LEU A 117 3.30 -13.90 -0.34
CA LEU A 117 2.25 -14.64 -1.06
C LEU A 117 2.79 -15.91 -1.71
N THR A 118 4.01 -15.84 -2.26
CA THR A 118 4.68 -17.01 -2.85
C THR A 118 5.00 -18.05 -1.79
N ILE A 119 5.52 -17.64 -0.62
CA ILE A 119 5.80 -18.54 0.50
C ILE A 119 4.50 -19.18 1.01
N MET A 120 3.40 -18.42 1.11
CA MET A 120 2.10 -18.94 1.51
C MET A 120 1.53 -19.95 0.50
N ALA A 121 1.66 -19.68 -0.80
CA ALA A 121 1.26 -20.63 -1.84
C ALA A 121 2.10 -21.91 -1.79
N TYR A 122 3.41 -21.77 -1.53
CA TYR A 122 4.32 -22.90 -1.37
C TYR A 122 4.02 -23.73 -0.10
N ASP A 123 3.71 -23.07 1.01
CA ASP A 123 3.22 -23.69 2.26
C ASP A 123 2.00 -24.57 1.98
N ARG A 124 0.97 -24.03 1.32
CA ARG A 124 -0.24 -24.79 0.96
C ARG A 124 0.07 -25.96 0.01
N TYR A 125 0.95 -25.76 -0.96
CA TYR A 125 1.37 -26.83 -1.88
C TYR A 125 2.09 -27.97 -1.15
N MET A 126 3.03 -27.65 -0.26
CA MET A 126 3.75 -28.66 0.53
C MET A 126 2.84 -29.40 1.51
N ALA A 127 1.87 -28.71 2.13
CA ALA A 127 0.89 -29.33 3.01
C ALA A 127 0.05 -30.40 2.29
N ILE A 128 -0.32 -30.16 1.02
CA ILE A 128 -1.15 -31.07 0.22
C ILE A 128 -0.31 -32.19 -0.40
N CYS A 129 0.78 -31.84 -1.07
CA CYS A 129 1.53 -32.80 -1.90
C CYS A 129 2.56 -33.62 -1.13
N LYS A 130 3.01 -33.16 0.05
CA LYS A 130 4.07 -33.80 0.85
C LYS A 130 3.81 -33.71 2.38
N PRO A 131 2.68 -34.23 2.89
CA PRO A 131 2.29 -34.08 4.30
C PRO A 131 3.31 -34.65 5.30
N LEU A 132 4.02 -35.75 4.97
CA LEU A 132 5.03 -36.35 5.84
C LEU A 132 6.30 -35.50 6.03
N HIS A 133 6.65 -34.65 5.06
CA HIS A 133 7.82 -33.75 5.14
C HIS A 133 7.46 -32.34 5.61
N TYR A 134 6.17 -32.00 5.59
CA TYR A 134 5.68 -30.69 5.99
C TYR A 134 5.95 -30.39 7.47
N GLY A 135 5.72 -31.36 8.36
CA GLY A 135 5.92 -31.17 9.81
C GLY A 135 7.39 -31.00 10.23
N THR A 136 8.34 -31.51 9.44
CA THR A 136 9.78 -31.41 9.74
C THR A 136 10.43 -30.16 9.11
N LEU A 137 9.97 -29.71 7.93
CA LEU A 137 10.47 -28.48 7.32
C LEU A 137 9.86 -27.21 7.92
N LEU A 138 8.61 -27.26 8.37
CA LEU A 138 7.83 -26.07 8.70
C LEU A 138 7.67 -25.83 10.21
N GLY A 139 8.75 -26.02 10.96
CA GLY A 139 8.82 -25.60 12.37
C GLY A 139 8.91 -24.07 12.51
N SER A 140 8.51 -23.52 13.66
CA SER A 140 8.46 -22.06 13.87
C SER A 140 9.80 -21.35 13.62
N ARG A 141 10.94 -22.02 13.87
CA ARG A 141 12.29 -21.51 13.54
C ARG A 141 12.53 -21.33 12.05
N ALA A 142 12.10 -22.29 11.22
CA ALA A 142 12.24 -22.18 9.77
C ALA A 142 11.35 -21.05 9.22
N CYS A 143 10.15 -20.87 9.80
CA CYS A 143 9.25 -19.77 9.45
C CYS A 143 9.87 -18.38 9.70
N VAL A 144 10.51 -18.19 10.86
CA VAL A 144 11.22 -16.93 11.17
C VAL A 144 12.38 -16.70 10.21
N HIS A 145 13.15 -17.74 9.84
CA HIS A 145 14.21 -17.60 8.86
C HIS A 145 13.69 -17.24 7.45
N MET A 146 12.55 -17.79 7.03
CA MET A 146 11.94 -17.46 5.75
C MET A 146 11.41 -16.02 5.73
N ALA A 147 10.78 -15.56 6.81
CA ALA A 147 10.32 -14.16 6.89
C ALA A 147 11.47 -13.16 7.01
N ALA A 148 12.61 -13.56 7.59
CA ALA A 148 13.81 -12.71 7.63
C ALA A 148 14.54 -12.64 6.27
N ALA A 149 14.27 -13.58 5.36
CA ALA A 149 14.85 -13.62 4.02
C ALA A 149 13.98 -12.94 2.95
N ALA A 150 12.69 -12.75 3.24
CA ALA A 150 11.74 -12.00 2.41
C ALA A 150 11.89 -10.49 2.62
#